data_AF-A0A382AMB4-F1
#
_entry.id   AF-A0A382AMB4-F1
#
_cell.length_a   1.000
_cell.length_b   1.000
_cell.length_c   1.000
_cell.angle_alpha   90.00
_cell.angle_beta   90.00
_cell.angle_gamma   90.00
#
_symmetry.space_group_name_H-M   'P 1'
#
loop_
_entity.id
_entity.type
_entity.pdbx_description
1 polymer ?
#
loop_
_entity_poly.entity_id
_entity_poly.type
_entity_poly.pdbx_seq_one_letter_code
_entity_poly.pdbx_strand_id
1 'polypeptide(L)' 'VLHGEGCKVALNGRTAEDLAAAAADLPGAVAVAGDVTRPDDAQRIVAAGVEALGSLDILV' A
#
# COMPACT_ATOMS: atom_id res chain seq x y z
N VAL A 1 10.30 1.50 9.52
CA VAL A 1 10.79 2.88 9.75
C VAL A 1 9.86 3.92 9.13
N LEU A 2 9.56 3.88 7.83
CA LEU A 2 8.76 4.93 7.15
C LEU A 2 7.51 5.39 7.90
N HIS A 3 6.61 4.47 8.30
CA HIS A 3 5.41 4.83 9.07
C HIS A 3 5.73 5.48 10.43
N GLY A 4 6.71 4.95 11.17
CA GLY A 4 7.17 5.51 12.44
C GLY A 4 7.83 6.90 12.32
N GLU A 5 8.34 7.24 11.13
CA GLU A 5 8.86 8.58 10.80
C GLU A 5 7.77 9.55 10.32
N GLY A 6 6.49 9.16 10.37
CA GLY A 6 5.36 10.02 10.02
C GLY A 6 4.94 9.96 8.54
N CYS A 7 5.49 9.03 7.75
CA CYS A 7 5.00 8.82 6.39
C CYS A 7 3.60 8.20 6.42
N LYS A 8 2.70 8.69 5.56
CA LYS A 8 1.49 7.97 5.20
C LYS A 8 1.88 6.84 4.25
N VAL A 9 1.46 5.61 4.53
CA VAL A 9 1.90 4.43 3.78
C VAL A 9 0.72 3.70 3.16
N ALA A 10 0.90 3.26 1.92
CA ALA A 10 0.06 2.25 1.29
C ALA A 10 0.88 0.95 1.23
N LEU A 11 0.30 -0.13 1.73
CA LEU A 11 0.90 -1.47 1.71
C LEU A 11 0.35 -2.25 0.52
N ASN A 12 1.23 -2.90 -0.23
CA ASN A 12 0.85 -3.90 -1.22
C ASN A 12 1.27 -5.31 -0.77
N GLY A 13 0.43 -6.29 -1.05
CA GLY A 13 0.70 -7.70 -0.89
C GLY A 13 -0.26 -8.56 -1.71
N ARG A 14 0.09 -9.82 -1.95
CA ARG A 14 -0.77 -10.75 -2.68
C ARG A 14 -1.88 -11.34 -1.80
N THR A 15 -1.56 -11.62 -0.54
CA THR A 15 -2.50 -12.21 0.42
C THR A 15 -3.23 -11.12 1.18
N ALA A 16 -4.56 -11.09 1.07
CA ALA A 16 -5.37 -10.07 1.76
C ALA A 16 -5.30 -10.19 3.29
N GLU A 17 -5.21 -11.41 3.83
CA GLU A 17 -5.14 -11.66 5.28
C GLU A 17 -3.84 -11.13 5.88
N ASP A 18 -2.69 -11.45 5.28
CA ASP A 18 -1.38 -10.93 5.72
C ASP A 18 -1.34 -9.40 5.65
N LEU A 19 -1.95 -8.81 4.62
CA LEU A 19 -1.99 -7.37 4.43
C LEU A 19 -2.88 -6.68 5.47
N ALA A 20 -4.02 -7.29 5.81
CA ALA A 20 -4.90 -6.79 6.87
C ALA A 20 -4.22 -6.87 8.24
N ALA A 21 -3.51 -7.96 8.52
CA ALA A 21 -2.72 -8.11 9.75
C ALA A 21 -1.64 -7.03 9.84
N ALA A 22 -0.89 -6.80 8.76
CA ALA A 22 0.14 -5.75 8.72
C ALA A 22 -0.44 -4.33 8.87
N ALA A 23 -1.61 -4.07 8.26
CA ALA A 23 -2.26 -2.76 8.36
C ALA A 23 -2.84 -2.49 9.76
N ALA A 24 -3.21 -3.53 10.52
CA ALA A 24 -3.74 -3.39 11.88
C ALA A 24 -2.72 -2.73 12.83
N ASP A 25 -1.42 -2.97 12.62
CA ASP A 25 -0.34 -2.40 13.41
C ASP A 25 0.10 -1.00 12.96
N LEU A 26 -0.44 -0.50 11.84
CA LEU A 26 -0.04 0.77 11.22
C LEU A 26 -1.25 1.71 11.06
N PRO A 27 -1.58 2.49 12.10
CA PRO A 27 -2.69 3.45 12.03
C PRO A 27 -2.60 4.37 10.82
N GLY A 28 -3.68 4.44 10.04
CA GLY A 28 -3.78 5.25 8.83
C GLY A 28 -3.12 4.65 7.58
N ALA A 29 -2.56 3.43 7.67
CA ALA A 29 -2.08 2.73 6.48
C ALA A 29 -3.23 2.21 5.61
N VAL A 30 -3.00 2.19 4.29
CA VAL A 30 -3.98 1.69 3.32
C VAL A 30 -3.49 0.37 2.74
N ALA A 31 -4.33 -0.67 2.76
CA ALA A 31 -4.00 -1.98 2.21
C ALA A 31 -4.53 -2.11 0.78
N VAL A 32 -3.65 -2.41 -0.19
CA VAL A 32 -4.02 -2.65 -1.59
C VAL A 32 -3.51 -4.01 -2.06
N ALA A 33 -4.42 -4.99 -2.15
CA ALA A 33 -4.07 -6.32 -2.63
C ALA A 33 -3.87 -6.36 -4.15
N GLY A 34 -2.83 -7.08 -4.60
CA GLY A 34 -2.56 -7.32 -6.01
C GLY A 34 -1.20 -7.96 -6.24
N ASP A 35 -0.99 -8.46 -7.46
CA ASP A 35 0.25 -9.12 -7.88
C ASP A 35 1.04 -8.23 -8.86
N VAL A 36 2.16 -7.68 -8.39
CA VAL A 36 3.02 -6.80 -9.21
C VAL A 36 3.70 -7.50 -10.39
N THR A 37 3.67 -8.84 -10.47
CA THR A 37 4.10 -9.57 -11.68
C THR A 37 3.14 -9.36 -12.85
N ARG A 38 1.92 -8.90 -12.58
CA ARG A 38 0.92 -8.54 -13.59
C ARG A 38 0.92 -7.02 -13.78
N PRO A 39 1.27 -6.51 -14.98
CA PRO A 39 1.36 -5.06 -15.22
C PRO A 39 0.08 -4.28 -14.87
N ASP A 40 -1.08 -4.83 -15.18
CA ASP A 40 -2.37 -4.18 -14.89
C ASP A 40 -2.64 -4.07 -13.39
N ASP A 41 -2.22 -5.07 -12.60
CA ASP A 41 -2.33 -5.00 -11.15
C ASP A 41 -1.35 -3.97 -10.59
N ALA A 42 -0.11 -3.92 -11.09
CA ALA A 42 0.86 -2.91 -10.66
C ALA A 42 0.33 -1.48 -10.90
N GLN A 43 -0.27 -1.23 -12.06
CA GLN A 43 -0.92 0.06 -12.36
C GLN A 43 -2.08 0.36 -11.42
N ARG A 44 -2.95 -0.63 -11.17
CA ARG A 44 -4.09 -0.49 -10.24
C ARG A 44 -3.63 -0.23 -8.81
N ILE A 45 -2.57 -0.89 -8.36
CA ILE A 45 -2.00 -0.72 -7.01
C ILE A 45 -1.52 0.72 -6.82
N VAL A 46 -0.74 1.23 -7.78
CA VAL A 46 -0.22 2.61 -7.73
C VAL A 46 -1.36 3.61 -7.76
N ALA A 47 -2.33 3.43 -8.67
CA ALA A 47 -3.49 4.31 -8.77
C ALA A 47 -4.29 4.36 -7.46
N ALA A 48 -4.58 3.21 -6.85
CA ALA A 48 -5.29 3.13 -5.58
C ALA A 48 -4.49 3.76 -4.43
N GLY A 49 -3.17 3.58 -4.41
CA GLY A 49 -2.29 4.24 -3.44
C GLY A 49 -2.31 5.76 -3.56
N VAL A 50 -2.21 6.29 -4.79
CA VAL A 50 -2.31 7.73 -5.07
C VAL A 50 -3.66 8.28 -4.67
N GLU A 51 -4.76 7.60 -5.03
CA GLU A 51 -6.11 8.03 -4.68
C GLU A 51 -6.30 8.10 -3.15
N ALA A 52 -5.82 7.10 -2.42
CA ALA A 52 -6.01 7.03 -0.99
C ALA A 52 -5.10 7.99 -0.19
N LEU A 53 -3.88 8.24 -0.67
CA LEU A 53 -2.91 9.10 0.00
C LEU A 53 -2.96 10.57 -0.48
N GLY A 54 -3.55 10.82 -1.65
CA GLY A 54 -3.63 12.10 -2.35
C GLY A 54 -2.45 12.37 -3.30
N SER A 55 -1.30 11.75 -3.06
CA SER A 55 -0.09 11.81 -3.88
C SER A 55 0.81 10.61 -3.60
N LEU A 56 1.83 10.38 -4.44
CA LEU A 56 2.85 9.36 -4.22
C LEU A 56 4.24 9.98 -4.33
N ASP A 57 4.94 10.04 -3.20
CA ASP A 57 6.29 10.61 -3.12
C ASP A 57 7.39 9.55 -3.24
N ILE A 58 7.13 8.33 -2.76
CA ILE A 58 8.09 7.22 -2.67
C ILE A 58 7.40 5.92 -3.08
N LEU A 59 8.05 5.13 -3.93
CA LEU A 59 7.69 3.74 -4.24
C LEU A 59 8.87 2.84 -3.84
N VAL A 60 8.57 1.75 -3.13
CA VAL A 60 9.53 0.74 -2.65
C VAL A 60 9.27 -0.59 -3.31
#